data_AF-A0A6N0WVJ7-F1
#
_entry.id   AF-A0A6N0WVJ7-F1
#
_cell.length_a   1.000
_cell.length_b   1.000
_cell.length_c   1.000
_cell.angle_alpha   90.00
_cell.angle_beta   90.00
_cell.angle_gamma   90.00
#
_symmetry.space_group_name_H-M   'P 1'
#
loop_
_entity.id
_entity.type
_entity.pdbx_description
1 polymer ?
#
loop_
_entity_poly.entity_id
_entity_poly.type
_entity_poly.pdbx_seq_one_letter_code
_entity_poly.pdbx_strand_id
1 'polypeptide(L)'
;MRITKIGDQIILKIWINFHTHKTGASDATFNEQAADRFCTDSKDNFVSDCAADTRHRGARDLQLRLADMDRDGDDAELVFPSLGLMLPRIAHREAQSVACRIWNDWAWDYCAPVRDRLIPAAMIPHASTLKMRS
;
A
#
# COMPACT_ATOMS: atom_id res chain seq x y z
N MET A 1 -15.67 5.76 17.78
CA MET A 1 -16.37 5.03 16.70
C MET A 1 -17.66 5.75 16.37
N ARG A 2 -17.87 6.11 15.10
CA ARG A 2 -19.11 6.70 14.56
C ARG A 2 -19.97 5.59 13.99
N ILE A 3 -21.25 5.57 14.36
CA ILE A 3 -22.22 4.58 13.90
C ILE A 3 -23.33 5.32 13.13
N THR A 4 -23.54 4.93 11.88
CA THR A 4 -24.64 5.42 11.04
C THR A 4 -25.73 4.35 11.00
N LYS A 5 -26.97 4.77 11.27
CA LYS A 5 -28.17 3.92 11.25
C LYS A 5 -29.18 4.41 10.23
N ILE A 6 -29.96 3.48 9.66
CA ILE A 6 -31.21 3.75 8.94
C ILE A 6 -32.32 3.01 9.68
N GLY A 7 -33.24 3.75 10.30
CA GLY A 7 -34.16 3.19 11.29
C GLY A 7 -33.39 2.53 12.45
N ASP A 8 -33.73 1.29 12.76
CA ASP A 8 -33.07 0.52 13.82
C ASP A 8 -31.81 -0.22 13.35
N GLN A 9 -31.58 -0.33 12.03
CA GLN A 9 -30.47 -1.08 11.47
C GLN A 9 -29.19 -0.24 11.42
N ILE A 10 -28.08 -0.82 11.90
CA ILE A 10 -26.74 -0.24 11.75
C ILE A 10 -26.25 -0.54 10.34
N ILE A 11 -26.04 0.51 9.54
CA ILE A 11 -25.56 0.36 8.15
C ILE A 11 -24.05 0.55 8.03
N LEU A 12 -23.43 1.28 8.96
CA LEU A 12 -22.01 1.60 8.87
C LEU A 12 -21.43 1.94 10.25
N LYS A 13 -20.31 1.31 10.59
CA LYS A 13 -19.50 1.64 11.76
C LYS A 13 -18.13 2.09 11.26
N ILE A 14 -17.72 3.33 11.58
CA ILE A 14 -16.43 3.90 11.18
C ILE A 14 -15.66 4.36 12.40
N TRP A 15 -14.39 3.98 12.51
CA TRP A 15 -13.49 4.56 13.50
C TRP A 15 -13.01 5.96 13.06
N ILE A 16 -13.59 7.00 13.66
CA ILE A 16 -13.27 8.43 13.39
C ILE A 16 -11.83 8.87 13.69
N ASN A 17 -11.02 7.99 14.30
CA ASN A 17 -9.62 8.24 14.62
C ASN A 17 -8.65 7.52 13.67
N PHE A 18 -9.08 7.17 12.46
CA PHE A 18 -8.32 6.35 11.47
C PHE A 18 -6.83 6.70 11.31
N HIS A 19 -6.47 7.98 11.45
CA HIS A 19 -5.09 8.43 11.29
C HIS A 19 -4.21 8.23 12.53
N THR A 20 -4.77 8.14 13.74
CA THR A 20 -4.00 8.12 14.99
C THR A 20 -3.74 6.72 15.55
N HIS A 21 -4.33 5.68 14.96
CA HIS A 21 -4.18 4.30 15.45
C HIS A 21 -3.49 3.34 14.49
N LYS A 22 -2.87 3.83 13.42
CA LYS A 22 -2.03 2.97 12.57
C LYS A 22 -0.70 2.66 13.25
N THR A 23 -0.10 1.54 12.87
CA THR A 23 1.18 1.07 13.38
C THR A 23 2.32 1.97 12.91
N GLY A 24 2.89 2.70 13.88
CA GLY A 24 4.00 3.63 13.73
C GLY A 24 4.33 4.24 15.08
N ALA A 25 5.59 4.64 15.29
CA ALA A 25 5.98 5.25 16.56
C ALA A 25 5.30 6.63 16.70
N SER A 26 4.67 6.88 17.85
CA SER A 26 4.20 8.22 18.21
C SER A 26 5.36 9.05 18.75
N ASP A 27 5.94 9.87 17.89
CA ASP A 27 6.58 11.19 18.10
C ASP A 27 6.92 11.68 19.54
N ALA A 28 7.72 10.94 20.30
CA ALA A 28 8.57 11.54 21.34
C ALA A 28 10.05 11.40 20.98
N THR A 29 10.47 10.22 20.52
CA THR A 29 11.87 9.92 20.19
C THR A 29 12.31 10.34 18.78
N PHE A 30 11.37 10.64 17.87
CA PHE A 30 11.68 10.99 16.47
C PHE A 30 11.59 12.50 16.18
N ASN A 31 10.74 13.25 16.90
CA ASN A 31 10.59 14.69 16.69
C ASN A 31 11.83 15.50 17.11
N GLU A 32 12.73 14.95 17.93
CA GLU A 32 14.05 15.56 18.18
C GLU A 32 14.97 15.51 16.97
N GLN A 33 14.76 14.57 16.03
CA GLN A 33 15.56 14.41 14.80
C GLN A 33 14.93 15.11 13.58
N ALA A 34 13.69 15.61 13.69
CA ALA A 34 12.93 16.23 12.60
C ALA A 34 13.25 17.71 12.35
N ALA A 35 14.23 18.29 13.05
CA ALA A 35 14.64 19.68 12.87
C ALA A 35 15.41 19.91 11.55
N ASP A 36 16.02 18.87 10.97
CA ASP A 36 16.83 19.00 9.75
C ASP A 36 16.19 18.25 8.58
N ARG A 37 15.41 18.98 7.78
CA ARG A 37 15.00 18.50 6.47
C ARG A 37 16.16 18.70 5.50
N PHE A 38 16.88 17.64 5.18
CA PHE A 38 17.23 17.42 3.78
C PHE A 38 17.26 15.93 3.49
N CYS A 39 16.67 15.58 2.34
CA CYS A 39 16.58 14.23 1.82
C CYS A 39 17.93 13.73 1.32
N THR A 40 18.98 13.92 2.09
CA THR A 40 20.34 13.56 1.71
C THR A 40 21.10 12.89 2.85
N ASP A 41 22.02 11.96 2.51
CA ASP A 41 22.94 11.37 3.48
C ASP A 41 24.04 12.37 3.88
N SER A 42 24.96 11.96 4.75
CA SER A 42 26.11 12.78 5.16
C SER A 42 27.08 13.15 4.03
N LYS A 43 26.81 12.70 2.79
CA LYS A 43 27.57 12.98 1.57
C LYS A 43 26.71 13.68 0.51
N ASP A 44 25.56 14.24 0.89
CA ASP A 44 24.60 14.88 0.00
C ASP A 44 23.95 13.98 -1.07
N ASN A 45 23.99 12.64 -0.91
CA ASN A 45 23.27 11.75 -1.82
C ASN A 45 21.79 11.71 -1.47
N PHE A 46 20.90 11.81 -2.46
CA PHE A 46 19.46 11.72 -2.23
C PHE A 46 19.06 10.40 -1.54
N VAL A 47 18.51 10.47 -0.32
CA VAL A 47 18.02 9.30 0.43
C VAL A 47 16.50 9.33 0.45
N SER A 48 15.89 8.33 -0.19
CA SER A 48 14.44 8.20 -0.36
C SER A 48 13.66 8.05 0.97
N ASP A 49 14.32 7.72 2.09
CA ASP A 49 13.65 7.45 3.36
C ASP A 49 13.14 8.72 4.08
N CYS A 50 13.55 9.93 3.67
CA CYS A 50 12.98 11.20 4.16
C CYS A 50 11.52 11.43 3.70
N ALA A 51 11.10 10.76 2.63
CA ALA A 51 9.76 10.86 2.03
C ALA A 51 8.87 9.67 2.43
N ALA A 52 9.43 8.68 3.13
CA ALA A 52 8.69 7.54 3.60
C ALA A 52 7.96 7.90 4.89
N ASP A 53 6.63 7.83 4.86
CA ASP A 53 5.78 7.98 6.03
C ASP A 53 6.21 6.99 7.12
N THR A 54 6.80 7.50 8.20
CA THR A 54 7.28 6.70 9.34
C THR A 54 6.17 6.36 10.33
N ARG A 55 5.00 7.00 10.19
CA ARG A 55 3.81 6.75 11.03
C ARG A 55 2.89 5.68 10.46
N HIS A 56 2.94 5.44 9.15
CA HIS A 56 2.09 4.45 8.46
C HIS A 56 2.93 3.33 7.86
N ARG A 57 3.63 2.59 8.73
CA ARG A 57 4.60 1.56 8.32
C ARG A 57 3.94 0.35 7.65
N GLY A 58 2.66 0.10 7.93
CA GLY A 58 1.85 -0.90 7.22
C GLY A 58 1.77 -0.70 5.71
N ALA A 59 2.17 0.46 5.18
CA ALA A 59 2.28 0.68 3.73
C ALA A 59 3.39 -0.16 3.06
N ARG A 60 4.41 -0.61 3.81
CA ARG A 60 5.57 -1.36 3.28
C ARG A 60 5.93 -2.61 4.07
N ASP A 61 5.25 -2.88 5.18
CA ASP A 61 5.45 -4.04 6.05
C ASP A 61 4.12 -4.78 6.24
N LEU A 62 4.06 -6.02 5.76
CA LEU A 62 2.85 -6.84 5.76
C LEU A 62 2.38 -7.20 7.16
N GLN A 63 3.29 -7.39 8.12
CA GLN A 63 2.91 -7.75 9.49
C GLN A 63 2.30 -6.55 10.21
N LEU A 64 2.88 -5.37 9.99
CA LEU A 64 2.31 -4.13 10.49
C LEU A 64 0.97 -3.82 9.80
N ARG A 65 0.82 -4.17 8.51
CA ARG A 65 -0.47 -4.05 7.82
C ARG A 65 -1.55 -4.95 8.42
N LEU A 66 -1.23 -6.20 8.72
CA LEU A 66 -2.18 -7.11 9.39
C LEU A 66 -2.60 -6.59 10.76
N ALA A 67 -1.66 -6.04 11.54
CA ALA A 67 -1.97 -5.44 12.83
C ALA A 67 -2.87 -4.19 12.71
N ASP A 68 -2.71 -3.41 11.63
CA ASP A 68 -3.66 -2.34 11.29
C ASP A 68 -5.04 -2.91 10.94
N MET A 69 -5.10 -3.96 10.09
CA MET A 69 -6.36 -4.61 9.70
C MET A 69 -7.12 -5.19 10.90
N ASP A 70 -6.42 -5.85 11.84
CA ASP A 70 -7.02 -6.38 13.06
C ASP A 70 -7.62 -5.29 13.94
N ARG A 71 -6.99 -4.11 13.97
CA ARG A 71 -7.47 -2.97 14.72
C ARG A 71 -8.66 -2.30 14.06
N ASP A 72 -8.63 -2.22 12.74
CA ASP A 72 -9.68 -1.61 11.93
C ASP A 72 -10.92 -2.53 11.84
N GLY A 73 -10.72 -3.83 12.04
CA GLY A 73 -11.74 -4.87 11.95
C GLY A 73 -11.95 -5.37 10.52
N ASP A 74 -10.92 -5.29 9.69
CA ASP A 74 -10.95 -5.67 8.28
C ASP A 74 -10.64 -7.17 8.14
N ASP A 75 -11.60 -7.94 7.63
CA ASP A 75 -11.41 -9.37 7.40
C ASP A 75 -10.42 -9.61 6.26
N ALA A 76 -10.58 -8.87 5.15
CA ALA A 76 -9.71 -8.94 3.97
C ALA A 76 -9.76 -7.65 3.15
N GLU A 77 -8.71 -7.40 2.37
CA GLU A 77 -8.55 -6.22 1.53
C GLU A 77 -8.01 -6.55 0.13
N LEU A 78 -8.46 -5.76 -0.84
CA LEU A 78 -7.90 -5.73 -2.18
C LEU A 78 -6.81 -4.65 -2.26
N VAL A 79 -5.59 -5.05 -2.63
CA VAL A 79 -4.41 -4.17 -2.67
C VAL A 79 -4.17 -3.68 -4.09
N PHE A 80 -4.26 -2.37 -4.29
CA PHE A 80 -3.91 -1.72 -5.55
C PHE A 80 -2.48 -1.16 -5.53
N PRO A 81 -1.76 -1.17 -6.66
CA PRO A 81 -0.50 -0.45 -6.78
C PRO A 81 -0.67 1.05 -6.53
N SER A 82 0.40 1.71 -6.06
CA SER A 82 0.51 3.17 -6.12
C SER A 82 1.28 3.61 -7.38
N LEU A 83 2.60 3.40 -7.43
CA LEU A 83 3.41 3.71 -8.61
C LEU A 83 3.08 2.81 -9.81
N GLY A 84 2.66 1.57 -9.55
CA GLY A 84 2.25 0.63 -10.60
C GLY A 84 1.04 1.11 -11.42
N LEU A 85 0.26 2.08 -10.93
CA LEU A 85 -0.80 2.73 -11.72
C LEU A 85 -0.27 3.52 -12.92
N MET A 86 1.05 3.73 -12.99
CA MET A 86 1.72 4.35 -14.13
C MET A 86 2.07 3.36 -15.24
N LEU A 87 2.01 2.04 -15.00
CA LEU A 87 2.32 1.02 -16.01
C LEU A 87 1.47 1.12 -17.28
N PRO A 88 0.15 1.42 -17.22
CA PRO A 88 -0.65 1.66 -18.41
C PRO A 88 -0.14 2.84 -19.26
N ARG A 89 0.65 3.77 -18.70
CA ARG A 89 1.19 4.90 -19.46
C ARG A 89 2.39 4.53 -20.34
N ILE A 90 2.92 3.31 -20.23
CA ILE A 90 3.99 2.84 -21.10
C ILE A 90 3.45 2.73 -22.53
N ALA A 91 4.00 3.55 -23.43
CA ALA A 91 3.56 3.61 -24.82
C ALA A 91 3.95 2.37 -25.64
N HIS A 92 5.10 1.76 -25.33
CA HIS A 92 5.55 0.56 -26.04
C HIS A 92 4.78 -0.67 -25.57
N ARG A 93 4.01 -1.27 -26.49
CA ARG A 93 3.07 -2.39 -26.26
C ARG A 93 3.69 -3.56 -25.48
N GLU A 94 4.82 -4.06 -25.96
CA GLU A 94 5.49 -5.19 -25.35
C GLU A 94 6.07 -4.82 -23.97
N ALA A 95 6.61 -3.61 -23.83
CA ALA A 95 7.18 -3.14 -22.57
C ALA A 95 6.08 -3.01 -21.50
N GLN A 96 4.90 -2.52 -21.89
CA GLN A 96 3.73 -2.47 -21.01
C GLN A 96 3.34 -3.88 -20.56
N SER A 97 3.24 -4.85 -21.48
CA SER A 97 2.88 -6.22 -21.13
C SER A 97 3.91 -6.89 -20.21
N VAL A 98 5.20 -6.68 -20.46
CA VAL A 98 6.28 -7.20 -19.60
C VAL A 98 6.23 -6.55 -18.21
N ALA A 99 6.04 -5.23 -18.13
CA ALA A 99 5.99 -4.53 -16.86
C ALA A 99 4.75 -4.91 -16.02
N CYS A 100 3.58 -5.08 -16.64
CA CYS A 100 2.41 -5.61 -15.96
C CYS A 100 2.65 -7.03 -15.41
N ARG A 101 3.34 -7.89 -16.18
CA ARG A 101 3.71 -9.24 -15.70
C ARG A 101 4.65 -9.19 -14.51
N ILE A 102 5.71 -8.38 -14.58
CA ILE A 102 6.67 -8.19 -13.48
C ILE A 102 5.93 -7.73 -12.21
N TRP A 103 5.01 -6.76 -12.34
CA TRP A 103 4.17 -6.32 -11.23
C TRP A 103 3.33 -7.47 -10.67
N ASN A 104 2.64 -8.22 -11.52
CA ASN A 104 1.75 -9.30 -11.09
C ASN A 104 2.52 -10.41 -10.37
N ASP A 105 3.67 -10.83 -10.90
CA ASP A 105 4.50 -11.87 -10.31
C ASP A 105 5.05 -11.40 -8.95
N TRP A 106 5.60 -10.17 -8.89
CA TRP A 106 6.09 -9.61 -7.64
C TRP A 106 4.99 -9.43 -6.59
N ALA A 107 3.84 -8.87 -6.96
CA ALA A 107 2.75 -8.61 -6.02
C ALA A 107 2.14 -9.91 -5.49
N TRP A 108 2.04 -10.93 -6.36
CA TRP A 108 1.64 -12.27 -5.96
C TRP A 108 2.58 -12.79 -4.89
N ASP A 109 3.89 -12.85 -5.16
CA ASP A 109 4.89 -13.40 -4.25
C ASP A 109 5.03 -12.58 -2.95
N TYR A 110 5.01 -11.25 -3.05
CA TYR A 110 5.10 -10.37 -1.89
C TYR A 110 3.94 -10.62 -0.91
N CYS A 111 2.70 -10.71 -1.40
CA CYS A 111 1.54 -10.97 -0.56
C CYS A 111 1.42 -12.45 -0.12
N ALA A 112 2.28 -13.37 -0.58
CA ALA A 112 2.18 -14.80 -0.28
C ALA A 112 1.98 -15.15 1.21
N PRO A 113 2.69 -14.52 2.17
CA PRO A 113 2.57 -14.87 3.58
C PRO A 113 1.22 -14.51 4.22
N VAL A 114 0.42 -13.66 3.55
CA VAL A 114 -0.78 -13.02 4.10
C VAL A 114 -1.92 -12.97 3.07
N ARG A 115 -1.85 -13.81 2.03
CA ARG A 115 -2.71 -13.72 0.83
C ARG A 115 -4.17 -14.12 1.08
N ASP A 116 -4.46 -14.73 2.23
CA ASP A 116 -5.81 -14.99 2.73
C ASP A 116 -6.55 -13.71 3.13
N ARG A 117 -5.80 -12.65 3.48
CA ARG A 117 -6.35 -11.36 3.90
C ARG A 117 -5.95 -10.20 2.99
N LEU A 118 -4.80 -10.23 2.34
CA LEU A 118 -4.35 -9.18 1.42
C LEU A 118 -4.22 -9.74 -0.01
N ILE A 119 -5.19 -9.40 -0.86
CA ILE A 119 -5.29 -9.90 -2.22
C ILE A 119 -4.76 -8.83 -3.18
N PRO A 120 -3.64 -9.04 -3.89
CA PRO A 120 -3.15 -8.05 -4.86
C PRO A 120 -4.03 -8.01 -6.11
N ALA A 121 -4.38 -6.80 -6.55
CA ALA A 121 -5.07 -6.58 -7.82
C ALA A 121 -4.10 -6.71 -9.00
N ALA A 122 -4.41 -7.62 -9.93
CA ALA A 122 -3.61 -7.82 -11.13
C ALA A 122 -3.73 -6.63 -12.09
N MET A 123 -2.61 -6.18 -12.63
CA MET A 123 -2.54 -5.20 -13.70
C MET A 123 -2.70 -5.89 -15.05
N ILE A 124 -3.66 -5.42 -15.84
CA ILE A 124 -3.91 -5.92 -17.20
C ILE A 124 -3.43 -4.88 -18.21
N PRO A 125 -2.50 -5.22 -19.11
CA PRO A 125 -2.08 -4.34 -20.19
C PRO A 125 -3.21 -4.15 -21.20
N HIS A 126 -3.66 -2.90 -21.39
CA HIS A 126 -4.72 -2.59 -22.35
C HIS A 126 -4.28 -2.78 -23.80
N ALA A 127 -2.96 -2.73 -24.05
CA ALA A 127 -2.39 -3.01 -25.35
C ALA A 127 -1.94 -4.48 -25.46
N SER A 128 -2.49 -5.46 -24.74
CA SER A 128 -2.12 -6.86 -24.99
C SER A 128 -2.93 -7.46 -26.14
N THR A 129 -2.25 -8.16 -27.05
CA THR A 129 -2.89 -9.18 -27.88
C THR A 129 -2.80 -10.44 -27.04
N LEU A 130 -3.92 -11.06 -26.66
CA LEU A 130 -3.89 -12.36 -25.98
C LEU A 130 -3.14 -13.36 -26.89
N LYS A 131 -1.88 -13.65 -26.57
CA LYS A 131 -1.28 -14.92 -26.96
C LYS A 131 -1.62 -15.88 -25.84
N MET A 132 -2.73 -16.61 -26.00
CA MET A 132 -2.98 -17.82 -25.23
C MET A 132 -1.72 -18.68 -25.33
N ARG A 133 -1.12 -19.00 -24.18
CA ARG A 133 -0.03 -19.98 -24.12
C ARG A 133 -0.58 -21.29 -24.69
N SER A 134 0.04 -21.77 -25.78
CA SER A 134 -0.17 -23.12 -26.33
C SER A 134 0.36 -24.18 -25.38
#